data_AF-A0AAU2K5P4-F1
#
_entry.id   AF-A0AAU2K5P4-F1
#
_cell.length_a   1.000
_cell.length_b   1.000
_cell.length_c   1.000
_cell.angle_alpha   90.00
_cell.angle_beta   90.00
_cell.angle_gamma   90.00
#
_symmetry.space_group_name_H-M   'P 1'
#
loop_
_entity.id
_entity.type
_entity.pdbx_description
1 polymer ?
#
loop_
_entity_poly.entity_id
_entity_poly.type
_entity_poly.pdbx_seq_one_letter_code
_entity_poly.pdbx_strand_id
1 'polypeptide(L)'
;MRPSARVPSILAGLALAVGGIALAAPAATAAHANSQQCEQYVAQHNSQVTNDVRQACYEGQIGNQTSCTASLDEAGISKDVADQACRVAPK
;
A
#
# COMPACT_ATOMS: atom_id res chain seq x y z
N MET A 1 -26.81 21.73 45.18
CA MET A 1 -26.73 21.09 43.85
C MET A 1 -25.39 20.34 43.77
N ARG A 2 -25.45 18.99 43.69
CA ARG A 2 -24.39 18.09 43.20
C ARG A 2 -24.29 18.22 41.65
N PRO A 3 -23.36 17.56 40.93
CA PRO A 3 -21.94 17.22 41.14
C PRO A 3 -21.11 17.65 39.88
N SER A 4 -19.79 17.52 39.79
CA SER A 4 -19.07 16.41 39.11
C SER A 4 -17.81 17.03 38.48
N ALA A 5 -16.61 16.70 38.95
CA ALA A 5 -15.81 15.53 38.59
C ALA A 5 -14.73 15.91 37.56
N ARG A 6 -13.49 16.01 38.06
CA ARG A 6 -12.24 15.96 37.31
C ARG A 6 -12.26 14.71 36.43
N VAL A 7 -11.97 14.85 35.13
CA VAL A 7 -11.68 13.70 34.26
C VAL A 7 -10.21 13.75 33.85
N PRO A 8 -9.38 12.87 34.45
CA PRO A 8 -8.09 12.50 33.90
C PRO A 8 -8.34 11.44 32.82
N SER A 9 -8.16 11.77 31.54
CA SER A 9 -8.18 10.75 30.48
C SER A 9 -6.79 10.15 30.32
N ILE A 10 -6.39 9.37 31.32
CA ILE A 10 -5.39 8.31 31.15
C ILE A 10 -6.19 7.00 31.08
N LEU A 11 -5.85 6.09 30.17
CA LEU A 11 -6.28 4.67 30.15
C LEU A 11 -7.71 4.35 29.65
N ALA A 12 -7.92 4.38 28.34
CA ALA A 12 -8.88 3.45 27.70
C ALA A 12 -8.48 3.22 26.24
N GLY A 13 -7.84 2.10 25.95
CA GLY A 13 -7.50 1.72 24.58
C GLY A 13 -6.51 0.56 24.47
N LEU A 14 -5.81 0.22 25.56
CA LEU A 14 -5.22 -1.12 25.72
C LEU A 14 -6.31 -2.06 26.26
N ALA A 15 -7.13 -2.59 25.36
CA ALA A 15 -7.96 -3.76 25.63
C ALA A 15 -7.67 -4.79 24.54
N LEU A 16 -6.61 -5.56 24.78
CA LEU A 16 -6.34 -6.83 24.13
C LEU A 16 -7.50 -7.79 24.45
N ALA A 17 -7.97 -8.54 23.46
CA ALA A 17 -8.12 -10.01 23.50
C ALA A 17 -9.38 -10.55 22.78
N VAL A 18 -9.10 -11.31 21.71
CA VAL A 18 -9.63 -12.65 21.43
C VAL A 18 -11.10 -12.76 20.97
N GLY A 19 -11.27 -13.04 19.68
CA GLY A 19 -12.52 -13.59 19.15
C GLY A 19 -12.56 -13.70 17.64
N GLY A 20 -11.77 -14.60 17.04
CA GLY A 20 -11.91 -14.93 15.62
C GLY A 20 -10.69 -15.63 15.03
N ILE A 21 -10.64 -16.95 15.17
CA ILE A 21 -9.66 -17.82 14.53
C ILE A 21 -9.95 -17.81 13.02
N ALA A 22 -9.26 -16.93 12.26
CA ALA A 22 -9.09 -17.07 10.83
C ALA A 22 -7.90 -16.20 10.36
N LEU A 23 -6.77 -16.86 10.10
CA LEU A 23 -5.99 -16.69 8.87
C LEU A 23 -5.67 -15.24 8.42
N ALA A 24 -4.47 -14.74 8.74
CA ALA A 24 -3.53 -14.14 7.76
C ALA A 24 -2.40 -13.37 8.46
N ALA A 25 -1.21 -13.51 7.90
CA ALA A 25 0.03 -12.93 8.37
C ALA A 25 0.03 -11.38 8.41
N PRO A 26 0.81 -10.75 9.30
CA PRO A 26 1.16 -9.33 9.20
C PRO A 26 2.00 -8.98 7.94
N ALA A 27 2.25 -9.95 7.06
CA ALA A 27 3.03 -9.75 5.84
C ALA A 27 2.27 -9.00 4.73
N ALA A 28 0.93 -8.95 4.80
CA ALA A 28 0.15 -8.23 3.79
C ALA A 28 0.27 -6.69 3.94
N THR A 29 0.31 -6.14 5.16
CA THR A 29 0.37 -4.67 5.30
C THR A 29 1.74 -4.08 4.98
N ALA A 30 2.82 -4.86 5.08
CA ALA A 30 4.16 -4.44 4.65
C ALA A 30 4.36 -4.55 3.13
N ALA A 31 3.74 -5.55 2.50
CA ALA A 31 3.71 -5.70 1.04
C ALA A 31 3.08 -4.47 0.37
N HIS A 32 1.93 -4.02 0.87
CA HIS A 32 1.16 -2.94 0.24
C HIS A 32 1.85 -1.57 0.31
N ALA A 33 2.84 -1.39 1.20
CA ALA A 33 3.55 -0.13 1.34
C ALA A 33 4.45 0.17 0.12
N ASN A 34 5.05 -0.86 -0.49
CA ASN A 34 5.93 -0.69 -1.63
C ASN A 34 5.15 -0.57 -2.95
N SER A 35 4.02 -1.28 -3.11
CA SER A 35 3.14 -1.07 -4.28
C SER A 35 2.53 0.33 -4.29
N GLN A 36 2.17 0.89 -3.13
CA GLN A 36 1.67 2.25 -3.02
C GLN A 36 2.68 3.33 -3.47
N GLN A 37 3.98 3.12 -3.29
CA GLN A 37 5.00 4.06 -3.78
C GLN A 37 5.08 4.07 -5.30
N CYS A 38 4.99 2.89 -5.94
CA CYS A 38 4.88 2.77 -7.39
C CYS A 38 3.59 3.43 -7.91
N GLU A 39 2.45 3.18 -7.27
CA GLU A 39 1.18 3.81 -7.63
C GLU A 39 1.23 5.34 -7.50
N GLN A 40 1.84 5.86 -6.43
CA GLN A 40 2.03 7.30 -6.26
C GLN A 40 2.95 7.90 -7.33
N TYR A 41 4.02 7.20 -7.69
CA TYR A 41 4.92 7.66 -8.75
C TYR A 41 4.18 7.76 -10.09
N VAL A 42 3.41 6.73 -10.44
CA VAL A 42 2.58 6.72 -11.65
C VAL A 42 1.53 7.86 -11.61
N ALA A 43 0.89 8.06 -10.46
CA ALA A 43 -0.09 9.14 -10.24
C ALA A 43 0.52 10.55 -10.40
N GLN A 44 1.75 10.74 -9.94
CA GLN A 44 2.45 12.03 -10.05
C GLN A 44 2.89 12.34 -11.48
N HIS A 45 3.23 11.30 -12.25
CA HIS A 45 3.91 11.51 -13.51
C HIS A 45 3.00 11.73 -14.69
N ASN A 46 1.88 11.00 -14.84
CA ASN A 46 0.96 11.26 -15.96
C ASN A 46 -0.34 10.46 -15.95
N SER A 47 -0.67 9.67 -14.92
CA SER A 47 -1.70 8.64 -15.10
C SER A 47 -2.59 8.36 -13.91
N GLN A 48 -3.86 8.09 -14.20
CA GLN A 48 -4.81 7.55 -13.25
C GLN A 48 -4.35 6.16 -12.81
N VAL A 49 -4.37 5.90 -11.49
CA VAL A 49 -4.06 4.58 -10.95
C VAL A 49 -5.23 3.63 -11.20
N THR A 50 -5.18 2.93 -12.33
CA THR A 50 -6.14 1.88 -12.69
C THR A 50 -5.86 0.58 -11.94
N ASN A 51 -6.73 -0.43 -12.07
CA ASN A 51 -6.45 -1.76 -11.53
C ASN A 51 -5.20 -2.39 -12.16
N ASP A 52 -4.94 -2.11 -13.43
CA ASP A 52 -3.77 -2.64 -14.15
C ASP A 52 -2.47 -2.05 -13.60
N VAL A 53 -2.46 -0.75 -13.28
CA VAL A 53 -1.34 -0.10 -12.59
C VAL A 53 -1.08 -0.73 -11.22
N ARG A 54 -2.15 -1.02 -10.45
CA ARG A 54 -2.02 -1.70 -9.15
C ARG A 54 -1.43 -3.10 -9.29
N GLN A 55 -1.89 -3.87 -10.28
CA GLN A 55 -1.33 -5.21 -10.55
C GLN A 55 0.13 -5.13 -10.97
N ALA A 56 0.48 -4.22 -11.88
CA ALA A 56 1.86 -4.04 -12.31
C ALA A 56 2.79 -3.65 -11.15
N CYS A 57 2.36 -2.71 -10.30
CA CYS A 57 3.12 -2.34 -9.10
C CYS A 57 3.28 -3.51 -8.11
N TYR A 58 2.29 -4.40 -8.00
CA TYR A 58 2.39 -5.62 -7.21
C TYR A 58 3.42 -6.61 -7.79
N GLU A 59 3.50 -6.75 -9.11
CA GLU A 59 4.52 -7.57 -9.78
C GLU A 59 5.94 -7.04 -9.48
N GLY A 60 6.14 -5.73 -9.52
CA GLY A 60 7.42 -5.10 -9.17
C GLY A 60 7.80 -5.34 -7.71
N GLN A 61 6.82 -5.26 -6.82
CA GLN A 61 6.96 -5.49 -5.39
C GLN A 61 7.40 -6.92 -5.04
N ILE A 62 6.89 -7.93 -5.76
CA ILE A 62 7.34 -9.33 -5.61
C ILE A 62 8.66 -9.61 -6.36
N GLY A 63 9.27 -8.58 -6.95
CA GLY A 63 10.57 -8.65 -7.62
C GLY A 63 10.53 -8.95 -9.11
N ASN A 64 9.35 -9.00 -9.71
CA ASN A 64 9.18 -9.16 -11.14
C ASN A 64 9.12 -7.80 -11.84
N GLN A 65 10.30 -7.19 -11.99
CA GLN A 65 10.41 -5.89 -12.68
C GLN A 65 10.01 -5.98 -14.15
N THR A 66 10.35 -7.06 -14.87
CA THR A 66 10.02 -7.22 -16.29
C THR A 66 8.51 -7.19 -16.53
N SER A 67 7.73 -7.92 -15.72
CA SER A 67 6.27 -7.87 -15.83
C SER A 67 5.72 -6.52 -15.37
N CYS A 68 6.27 -5.93 -14.30
CA CYS A 68 5.88 -4.58 -13.87
C CYS A 68 5.99 -3.54 -14.99
N THR A 69 7.13 -3.48 -15.70
CA THR A 69 7.30 -2.50 -16.79
C THR A 69 6.39 -2.82 -17.98
N ALA A 70 6.23 -4.09 -18.34
CA ALA A 70 5.37 -4.51 -19.45
C ALA A 70 3.89 -4.21 -19.18
N SER A 71 3.40 -4.54 -17.98
CA SER A 71 2.04 -4.29 -17.54
C SER A 71 1.74 -2.78 -17.46
N LEU A 72 2.70 -1.95 -17.02
CA LEU A 72 2.55 -0.49 -17.05
C LEU A 72 2.58 0.07 -18.49
N ASP A 73 3.41 -0.48 -19.38
CA ASP A 73 3.43 -0.10 -20.79
C ASP A 73 2.10 -0.43 -21.51
N GLU A 74 1.53 -1.61 -21.25
CA GLU A 74 0.18 -1.97 -21.72
C GLU A 74 -0.92 -1.06 -21.14
N ALA A 75 -0.75 -0.60 -19.90
CA ALA A 75 -1.64 0.39 -19.29
C ALA A 75 -1.47 1.81 -19.87
N GLY A 76 -0.59 1.99 -20.88
CA GLY A 76 -0.35 3.27 -21.56
C GLY A 76 0.59 4.20 -20.81
N ILE A 77 1.31 3.70 -19.80
CA ILE A 77 2.35 4.44 -19.11
C ILE A 77 3.61 4.46 -19.99
N SER A 78 4.21 5.64 -20.17
CA SER A 78 5.48 5.77 -20.88
C SER A 78 6.54 4.86 -20.24
N LYS A 79 7.31 4.15 -21.09
CA LYS A 79 8.38 3.24 -20.65
C LYS A 79 9.27 3.84 -19.57
N ASP A 80 9.76 5.07 -19.72
CA ASP A 80 10.63 5.71 -18.72
C ASP A 80 9.96 5.84 -17.34
N VAL A 81 8.66 6.16 -17.29
CA VAL A 81 7.89 6.30 -16.05
C VAL A 81 7.66 4.93 -15.43
N ALA A 82 7.28 3.94 -16.25
CA ALA A 82 7.08 2.57 -15.80
C ALA A 82 8.35 2.00 -15.15
N ASP A 83 9.48 2.21 -15.82
CA ASP A 83 10.78 1.69 -15.41
C ASP A 83 11.27 2.33 -14.09
N GLN A 84 11.01 3.63 -13.90
CA GLN A 84 11.28 4.30 -12.62
C GLN A 84 10.30 3.87 -11.52
N ALA A 85 9.00 3.76 -11.83
CA ALA A 85 7.97 3.32 -10.90
C ALA A 85 8.27 1.93 -10.31
N CYS A 86 8.68 0.99 -11.16
CA CYS A 86 9.05 -0.37 -10.75
C CYS A 86 10.37 -0.41 -9.94
N ARG A 87 11.24 0.59 -10.09
CA ARG A 87 12.49 0.71 -9.33
C ARG A 87 12.30 1.33 -7.95
N VAL A 88 11.36 2.26 -7.79
CA VAL A 88 11.04 2.90 -6.49
C VAL A 88 10.22 2.00 -5.56
N ALA A 89 9.68 0.88 -6.04
CA ALA A 89 9.13 -0.19 -5.21
C ALA A 89 10.20 -1.28 -4.98
N PRO A 90 11.14 -1.11 -4.02
CA PRO A 90 12.08 -2.17 -3.68
C PRO A 90 11.31 -3.38 -3.10
N LYS A 91 11.88 -4.58 -3.24
CA LYS A 91 11.45 -5.78 -2.50
C LYS A 91 11.74 -5.62 -1.01
#